data_AF-A0A931YKQ0-F1
#
_entry.id   AF-A0A931YKQ0-F1
#
_cell.length_a   1.000
_cell.length_b   1.000
_cell.length_c   1.000
_cell.angle_alpha   90.00
_cell.angle_beta   90.00
_cell.angle_gamma   90.00
#
_symmetry.space_group_name_H-M   'P 1'
#
loop_
_entity.id
_entity.type
_entity.pdbx_description
1 polymer ?
#
loop_
_entity_poly.entity_id
_entity_poly.type
_entity_poly.pdbx_seq_one_letter_code
_entity_poly.pdbx_strand_id
1 'polypeptide(L)'
;MPKFENNFSQPWEPERKRSAEKVDPLLAKLWRENNFFGESPVKNSPVEKRLRNLCEQYAATVSRTFGFTPERERNRRDLHNQLSLMLTGKQRDTLDCVEAEKIGNFAFILYKGHSMDDMRFS
;
A
#
# COMPACT_ATOMS: atom_id res chain seq x y z
N MET A 1 -34.21 -46.77 -20.06
CA MET A 1 -33.72 -45.41 -20.35
C MET A 1 -34.42 -44.43 -19.42
N PRO A 2 -33.72 -43.82 -18.44
CA PRO A 2 -34.30 -42.70 -17.69
C PRO A 2 -33.90 -41.37 -18.36
N LYS A 3 -34.91 -40.55 -18.65
CA LYS A 3 -34.76 -39.15 -19.06
C LYS A 3 -34.36 -38.34 -17.83
N PHE A 4 -33.20 -37.68 -17.88
CA PHE A 4 -32.85 -36.62 -16.93
C PHE A 4 -33.18 -35.28 -17.58
N GLU A 5 -34.32 -34.72 -17.22
CA GLU A 5 -34.53 -33.27 -17.29
C GLU A 5 -34.36 -32.75 -15.87
N ASN A 6 -33.37 -31.88 -15.66
CA ASN A 6 -33.46 -30.83 -14.66
C ASN A 6 -32.37 -29.77 -14.89
N ASN A 7 -32.79 -28.71 -15.57
CA ASN A 7 -32.65 -27.31 -15.15
C ASN A 7 -31.48 -27.00 -14.20
N PHE A 8 -30.38 -26.53 -14.77
CA PHE A 8 -29.48 -25.59 -14.08
C PHE A 8 -29.19 -24.42 -15.02
N SER A 9 -30.22 -23.64 -15.30
CA SER A 9 -30.07 -22.25 -15.74
C SER A 9 -29.49 -21.46 -14.56
N GLN A 10 -28.16 -21.45 -14.42
CA GLN A 10 -27.54 -20.45 -13.56
C GLN A 10 -27.54 -19.11 -14.31
N PRO A 11 -28.17 -18.07 -13.76
CA PRO A 11 -28.11 -16.74 -14.33
C PRO A 11 -26.66 -16.27 -14.26
N TRP A 12 -26.17 -15.77 -15.38
CA TRP A 12 -24.95 -14.99 -15.50
C TRP A 12 -25.05 -13.77 -14.57
N GLU A 13 -24.65 -13.88 -13.31
CA GLU A 13 -24.46 -12.70 -12.48
C GLU A 13 -23.12 -12.03 -12.87
N PRO A 14 -23.11 -10.71 -13.11
CA PRO A 14 -21.91 -10.02 -13.53
C PRO A 14 -20.88 -10.02 -12.39
N GLU A 15 -19.74 -10.68 -12.60
CA GLU A 15 -18.59 -10.77 -11.68
C GLU A 15 -18.06 -9.40 -11.18
N ARG A 16 -18.55 -8.29 -11.75
CA ARG A 16 -18.18 -6.92 -11.38
C ARG A 16 -18.50 -6.53 -9.93
N LYS A 17 -19.48 -7.16 -9.26
CA LYS A 17 -19.89 -6.74 -7.91
C LYS A 17 -19.11 -7.41 -6.76
N ARG A 18 -18.36 -8.49 -7.00
CA ARG A 18 -17.65 -9.24 -5.94
C ARG A 18 -16.23 -8.71 -5.61
N SER A 19 -15.76 -7.72 -6.34
CA SER A 19 -14.40 -7.17 -6.19
C SER A 19 -14.34 -5.97 -5.22
N ALA A 20 -15.47 -5.38 -4.86
CA ALA A 20 -15.52 -4.17 -4.02
C ALA A 20 -15.26 -4.44 -2.52
N GLU A 21 -15.43 -5.67 -2.04
CA GLU A 21 -15.16 -6.05 -0.63
C GLU A 21 -13.72 -6.54 -0.38
N LYS A 22 -12.92 -6.67 -1.43
CA LYS A 22 -11.61 -7.33 -1.34
C LYS A 22 -10.46 -6.40 -0.98
N VAL A 23 -10.64 -5.09 -1.00
CA VAL A 23 -9.53 -4.13 -0.79
C VAL A 23 -9.90 -3.14 0.30
N ASP A 24 -8.93 -2.77 1.13
CA ASP A 24 -9.10 -1.73 2.14
C ASP A 24 -9.40 -0.37 1.46
N PRO A 25 -10.50 0.33 1.81
CA PRO A 25 -10.90 1.57 1.14
C PRO A 25 -9.86 2.69 1.22
N LEU A 26 -9.17 2.82 2.36
CA LEU A 26 -8.11 3.82 2.54
C LEU A 26 -6.91 3.48 1.67
N LEU A 27 -6.49 2.22 1.69
CA LEU A 27 -5.39 1.74 0.86
C LEU A 27 -5.69 1.93 -0.64
N ALA A 28 -6.90 1.55 -1.08
CA ALA A 28 -7.33 1.71 -2.47
C ALA A 28 -7.37 3.18 -2.90
N LYS A 29 -7.86 4.08 -2.03
CA LYS A 29 -7.86 5.52 -2.26
C LYS A 29 -6.43 6.04 -2.43
N LEU A 30 -5.57 5.76 -1.46
CA LEU A 30 -4.17 6.20 -1.48
C LEU A 30 -3.41 5.64 -2.70
N TRP A 31 -3.66 4.39 -3.07
CA TRP A 31 -3.04 3.76 -4.24
C TRP A 31 -3.38 4.51 -5.53
N ARG A 32 -4.66 4.89 -5.68
CA ARG A 32 -5.16 5.65 -6.83
C ARG A 32 -4.62 7.07 -6.84
N GLU A 33 -4.66 7.77 -5.71
CA GLU A 33 -4.19 9.15 -5.59
C GLU A 33 -2.68 9.28 -5.89
N ASN A 34 -1.90 8.26 -5.52
CA ASN A 34 -0.46 8.23 -5.79
C ASN A 34 -0.10 7.69 -7.18
N ASN A 35 -1.08 7.23 -7.97
CA ASN A 35 -0.90 6.63 -9.29
C ASN A 35 0.13 5.47 -9.30
N PHE A 36 0.10 4.61 -8.27
CA PHE A 36 0.98 3.44 -8.24
C PHE A 36 0.59 2.42 -9.31
N PHE A 37 1.60 1.72 -9.84
CA PHE A 37 1.39 0.73 -10.88
C PHE A 37 0.72 -0.53 -10.32
N GLY A 38 -0.21 -1.09 -11.08
CA GLY A 38 -0.92 -2.32 -10.72
C GLY A 38 -2.08 -2.11 -9.74
N GLU A 39 -2.63 -3.22 -9.26
CA GLU A 39 -3.76 -3.21 -8.32
C GLU A 39 -3.27 -3.12 -6.86
N SER A 40 -4.05 -2.41 -6.05
CA SER A 40 -3.85 -2.37 -4.61
C SER A 40 -3.96 -3.79 -4.00
N PRO A 41 -3.11 -4.14 -3.02
CA PRO A 41 -3.17 -5.43 -2.34
C PRO A 41 -4.54 -5.74 -1.77
N VAL A 42 -4.97 -6.99 -1.94
CA VAL A 42 -6.20 -7.53 -1.34
C VAL A 42 -6.08 -7.47 0.19
N LYS A 43 -7.14 -7.01 0.85
CA LYS A 43 -7.27 -6.93 2.31
C LYS A 43 -7.02 -8.30 2.93
N ASN A 44 -6.27 -8.33 4.04
CA ASN A 44 -5.83 -9.52 4.76
C ASN A 44 -4.89 -10.46 3.99
N SER A 45 -4.46 -10.09 2.77
CA SER A 45 -3.45 -10.87 2.05
C SER A 45 -2.09 -10.77 2.75
N PRO A 46 -1.21 -11.78 2.57
CA PRO A 46 0.17 -11.69 3.07
C PRO A 46 0.91 -10.46 2.56
N VAL A 47 0.62 -10.03 1.33
CA VAL A 47 1.18 -8.85 0.69
C VAL A 47 0.73 -7.58 1.41
N GLU A 48 -0.56 -7.45 1.69
CA GLU A 48 -1.11 -6.29 2.42
C GLU A 48 -0.55 -6.21 3.85
N LYS A 49 -0.46 -7.34 4.56
CA LYS A 49 0.16 -7.40 5.89
C LYS A 49 1.62 -6.96 5.87
N ARG A 50 2.39 -7.40 4.87
CA ARG A 50 3.79 -7.01 4.69
C ARG A 50 3.91 -5.52 4.40
N LEU A 51 3.07 -4.99 3.51
CA LEU A 51 3.05 -3.56 3.19
C LEU A 51 2.78 -2.71 4.44
N ARG A 52 1.74 -3.06 5.20
CA ARG A 52 1.40 -2.33 6.44
C ARG A 52 2.53 -2.36 7.45
N ASN A 53 3.16 -3.52 7.63
CA ASN A 53 4.30 -3.67 8.53
C ASN A 53 5.49 -2.77 8.11
N LEU A 54 5.80 -2.73 6.80
CA LEU A 54 6.83 -1.82 6.27
C LEU A 54 6.47 -0.34 6.48
N CYS A 55 5.21 0.03 6.24
CA CYS A 55 4.73 1.40 6.46
C CYS A 55 4.83 1.80 7.94
N GLU A 56 4.46 0.90 8.85
CA GLU A 56 4.60 1.08 10.30
C GLU A 56 6.07 1.30 10.71
N GLN A 57 6.96 0.39 10.30
CA GLN A 57 8.39 0.50 10.61
C GLN A 57 9.01 1.79 10.05
N TYR A 58 8.63 2.16 8.82
CA TYR A 58 9.08 3.39 8.19
C TYR A 58 8.59 4.61 8.96
N ALA A 59 7.28 4.69 9.23
CA ALA A 59 6.68 5.80 9.95
C ALA A 59 7.25 5.94 11.37
N ALA A 60 7.47 4.84 12.10
CA ALA A 60 8.14 4.86 13.40
C ALA A 60 9.59 5.40 13.31
N THR A 61 10.29 5.04 12.23
CA THR A 61 11.65 5.54 11.95
C THR A 61 11.67 7.01 11.58
N VAL A 62 10.59 7.56 11.01
CA VAL A 62 10.47 8.99 10.69
C VAL A 62 9.98 9.81 11.90
N SER A 63 8.98 9.34 12.64
CA SER A 63 8.34 10.07 13.74
C SER A 63 9.23 10.28 14.98
N ARG A 64 10.29 9.48 15.19
CA ARG A 64 11.14 9.65 16.38
C ARG A 64 12.00 10.92 16.24
N THR A 65 11.55 12.04 16.78
CA THR A 65 12.22 13.35 16.65
C THR A 65 13.60 13.44 17.31
N PHE A 66 13.95 12.49 18.19
CA PHE A 66 15.21 12.51 18.95
C PHE A 66 16.22 11.48 18.42
N GLY A 67 17.44 11.94 18.14
CA GLY A 67 18.61 11.11 17.79
C GLY A 67 18.67 10.72 16.31
N PHE A 68 19.33 11.54 15.50
CA PHE A 68 19.78 11.15 14.17
C PHE A 68 21.07 10.33 14.32
N THR A 69 20.97 9.01 14.16
CA THR A 69 22.15 8.14 14.09
C THR A 69 22.35 7.66 12.64
N PRO A 70 23.60 7.44 12.19
CA PRO A 70 23.87 6.91 10.85
C PRO A 70 23.16 5.57 10.57
N GLU A 71 23.06 4.72 11.58
CA GLU A 71 22.36 3.44 11.52
C GLU A 71 20.86 3.63 11.25
N ARG A 72 20.24 4.61 11.92
CA ARG A 72 18.82 4.91 11.75
C ARG A 72 18.53 5.48 10.36
N GLU A 73 19.41 6.34 9.84
CA GLU A 73 19.28 6.84 8.48
C GLU A 73 19.45 5.73 7.45
N ARG A 74 20.37 4.79 7.67
CA ARG A 74 20.50 3.58 6.83
C ARG A 74 19.20 2.76 6.87
N ASN A 75 18.69 2.45 8.06
CA ASN A 75 17.44 1.70 8.21
C ASN A 75 16.26 2.41 7.52
N ARG A 76 16.15 3.75 7.66
CA ARG A 76 15.13 4.55 6.99
C ARG A 76 15.23 4.40 5.47
N ARG A 77 16.44 4.48 4.90
CA ARG A 77 16.68 4.31 3.47
C ARG A 77 16.34 2.90 2.99
N ASP A 78 16.72 1.88 3.76
CA ASP A 78 16.44 0.49 3.42
C ASP A 78 14.93 0.19 3.40
N LEU A 79 14.20 0.70 4.39
CA LEU A 79 12.73 0.62 4.44
C LEU A 79 12.09 1.38 3.27
N HIS A 80 12.59 2.58 2.96
CA HIS A 80 12.11 3.37 1.83
C HIS A 80 12.33 2.64 0.50
N ASN A 81 13.48 1.98 0.34
CA ASN A 81 13.79 1.21 -0.87
C ASN A 81 12.89 -0.02 -1.01
N GLN A 82 12.60 -0.72 0.10
CA GLN A 82 11.64 -1.84 0.09
C GLN A 82 10.23 -1.39 -0.31
N LEU A 83 9.78 -0.24 0.21
CA LEU A 83 8.50 0.36 -0.18
C LEU A 83 8.49 0.76 -1.65
N SER A 84 9.58 1.36 -2.14
CA SER A 84 9.74 1.73 -3.56
C SER A 84 9.61 0.51 -4.46
N LEU A 85 10.32 -0.57 -4.15
CA LEU A 85 10.24 -1.82 -4.91
C LEU A 85 8.83 -2.41 -4.88
N MET A 86 8.13 -2.33 -3.76
CA MET A 86 6.80 -2.89 -3.60
C MET A 86 5.71 -2.07 -4.31
N LEU A 87 5.84 -0.74 -4.35
CA LEU A 87 4.82 0.18 -4.87
C LEU A 87 5.04 0.53 -6.34
N THR A 88 6.29 0.62 -6.79
CA THR A 88 6.63 1.07 -8.15
C THR A 88 7.47 0.06 -8.94
N GLY A 89 7.96 -0.99 -8.29
CA GLY A 89 8.89 -1.95 -8.91
C GLY A 89 10.30 -1.39 -9.12
N LYS A 90 10.58 -0.17 -8.65
CA LYS A 90 11.84 0.55 -8.87
C LYS A 90 12.61 0.72 -7.57
N GLN A 91 13.93 0.79 -7.66
CA GLN A 91 14.77 1.17 -6.53
C GLN A 91 14.63 2.66 -6.26
N ARG A 92 14.76 3.06 -4.99
CA ARG A 92 14.68 4.47 -4.57
C ARG A 92 15.61 5.37 -5.39
N ASP A 93 16.83 4.92 -5.68
CA ASP A 93 17.84 5.73 -6.37
C ASP A 93 17.48 6.04 -7.84
N THR A 94 16.45 5.38 -8.37
CA THR A 94 15.91 5.61 -9.72
C THR A 94 14.62 6.45 -9.72
N LEU A 95 14.12 6.80 -8.53
CA LEU A 95 12.94 7.64 -8.36
C LEU A 95 13.34 9.10 -8.28
N ASP A 96 12.50 9.98 -8.83
CA ASP A 96 12.66 11.40 -8.60
C ASP A 96 12.30 11.78 -7.15
N CYS A 97 12.66 13.00 -6.73
CA CYS A 97 12.38 13.47 -5.37
C CYS A 97 10.88 13.48 -5.03
N VAL A 98 10.01 13.70 -6.03
CA VAL A 98 8.56 13.79 -5.86
C VAL A 98 7.95 12.39 -5.69
N GLU A 99 8.39 11.41 -6.47
CA GLU A 99 8.01 10.00 -6.35
C GLU A 99 8.46 9.42 -5.00
N ALA A 100 9.70 9.72 -4.59
CA ALA A 100 10.21 9.33 -3.28
C ALA A 100 9.39 9.96 -2.15
N GLU A 101 9.04 11.25 -2.26
CA GLU A 101 8.20 11.92 -1.28
C GLU A 101 6.79 11.32 -1.21
N LYS A 102 6.17 11.00 -2.35
CA LYS A 102 4.87 10.30 -2.43
C LYS A 102 4.89 8.96 -1.70
N ILE A 103 5.95 8.17 -1.86
CA ILE A 103 6.09 6.88 -1.15
C ILE A 103 6.20 7.09 0.35
N GLY A 104 6.98 8.09 0.77
CA GLY A 104 7.09 8.46 2.18
C GLY A 104 5.75 8.90 2.77
N ASN A 105 5.04 9.79 2.07
CA ASN A 105 3.74 10.31 2.49
C ASN A 105 2.68 9.22 2.50
N PHE A 106 2.67 8.34 1.50
CA PHE A 106 1.81 7.17 1.46
C PHE A 106 1.99 6.29 2.70
N ALA A 107 3.23 5.91 3.02
CA ALA A 107 3.53 5.06 4.17
C ALA A 107 3.13 5.72 5.48
N PHE A 108 3.31 7.05 5.56
CA PHE A 108 2.96 7.82 6.73
C PHE A 108 1.44 7.94 6.92
N ILE A 109 0.69 8.31 5.87
CA ILE A 109 -0.78 8.43 5.90
C ILE A 109 -1.42 7.08 6.17
N LEU A 110 -0.93 6.01 5.55
CA LEU A 110 -1.50 4.67 5.74
C LEU A 110 -1.39 4.19 7.20
N TYR A 111 -0.34 4.60 7.92
CA TYR A 111 -0.12 4.19 9.31
C TYR A 111 -0.65 5.19 10.35
N LYS A 112 -0.43 6.50 10.15
CA LYS A 112 -0.77 7.55 11.11
C LYS A 112 -2.09 8.26 10.82
N GLY A 113 -2.65 8.09 9.63
CA GLY A 113 -3.90 8.73 9.21
C GLY A 113 -3.76 10.20 8.78
N HIS A 114 -2.55 10.76 8.76
CA HIS A 114 -2.24 12.13 8.32
C HIS A 114 -0.90 12.17 7.56
N SER A 115 -0.62 13.25 6.84
CA SER A 115 0.58 13.38 6.01
C SER A 115 1.83 13.73 6.83
N MET A 116 3.03 13.53 6.28
CA MET A 116 4.25 14.02 6.94
C MET A 116 4.32 15.55 6.95
N ASP A 117 3.68 16.20 5.99
CA ASP A 117 3.63 17.66 5.89
C ASP A 117 2.85 18.27 7.05
N ASP A 118 1.79 17.62 7.52
CA ASP A 118 1.04 18.04 8.72
C ASP A 118 1.92 18.07 9.98
N MET A 119 2.93 17.20 10.06
CA MET A 119 3.86 17.14 11.19
C MET A 119 4.95 18.22 11.14
N ARG A 120 5.24 18.79 9.96
CA ARG A 120 6.21 19.90 9.82
C ARG A 120 5.63 21.24 10.28
N PHE A 121 4.31 21.35 10.38
CA PHE A 121 3.59 22.57 10.79
C PHE A 121 2.89 22.45 12.15
N SER A 122 3.13 21.34 12.88
CA SER A 122 2.65 21.12 14.26
C SER A 122 3.76 21.39 15.27
#